data_AF-A0AAJ0EX78-F1
#
_entry.id   AF-A0AAJ0EX78-F1
#
_cell.length_a   1.000
_cell.length_b   1.000
_cell.length_c   1.000
_cell.angle_alpha   90.00
_cell.angle_beta   90.00
_cell.angle_gamma   90.00
#
_symmetry.space_group_name_H-M   'P 1'
#
loop_
_entity.id
_entity.type
_entity.pdbx_description
1 polymer ?
#
loop_
_entity_poly.entity_id
_entity_poly.type
_entity_poly.pdbx_seq_one_letter_code
_entity_poly.pdbx_strand_id
1 'polypeptide(L)'
;MNLSSRLFLLLALGYLFVGIQGRMVVGYRTAAEGEAVQINEKNTPFRDPAFDNLPGGSQIGSGIYLGSEPAGWRGSPIKKNWYCVFKADEARFNAAAKVWIPQFYTSKSFWGSSKSKELWGYGEKLIAKYIAKFGSSASSTLRFSYIEAHGRTLQMVIPTKMANADTLDICAKCFATKSELIAYESESVNFWDWTIKGDPGKPG
;
A
#
# COMPACT_ATOMS: atom_id res chain seq x y z
N MET A 1 -10.65 55.46 -5.26
CA MET A 1 -10.27 54.05 -4.97
C MET A 1 -8.75 53.96 -5.06
N ASN A 2 -8.06 53.81 -3.92
CA ASN A 2 -6.60 53.98 -3.82
C ASN A 2 -5.81 52.79 -4.39
N LEU A 3 -4.67 53.10 -5.02
CA LEU A 3 -3.72 52.16 -5.62
C LEU A 3 -3.29 51.03 -4.66
N SER A 4 -3.26 51.32 -3.36
CA SER A 4 -2.94 50.36 -2.29
C SER A 4 -3.91 49.17 -2.25
N SER A 5 -5.18 49.35 -2.62
CA SER A 5 -6.19 48.27 -2.56
C SER A 5 -6.03 47.24 -3.67
N ARG A 6 -5.36 47.59 -4.78
CA ARG A 6 -5.10 46.66 -5.89
C ARG A 6 -3.87 45.78 -5.63
N LEU A 7 -2.91 46.27 -4.82
CA LEU A 7 -1.71 45.52 -4.45
C LEU A 7 -2.02 44.37 -3.48
N PHE A 8 -2.96 44.57 -2.55
CA PHE A 8 -3.38 43.51 -1.60
C PHE A 8 -4.19 42.38 -2.27
N LEU A 9 -4.94 42.68 -3.33
CA LEU A 9 -5.66 41.65 -4.11
C LEU A 9 -4.70 40.77 -4.93
N LEU A 10 -3.58 41.31 -5.42
CA LEU A 10 -2.58 40.53 -6.15
C LEU A 10 -1.70 39.64 -5.25
N LEU A 11 -1.47 40.04 -3.99
CA LEU A 11 -0.78 39.21 -2.99
C LEU A 11 -1.66 38.06 -2.46
N ALA A 12 -2.99 38.20 -2.44
CA ALA A 12 -3.90 37.14 -2.05
C ALA A 12 -4.07 36.05 -3.14
N LEU A 13 -3.81 36.36 -4.41
CA LEU A 13 -3.82 35.38 -5.51
C LEU A 13 -2.54 34.52 -5.61
N GLY A 14 -1.45 34.92 -4.92
CA GLY A 14 -0.20 34.16 -4.88
C GLY A 14 -0.20 32.97 -3.92
N TYR A 15 -1.23 32.82 -3.07
CA TYR A 15 -1.37 31.69 -2.13
C TYR A 15 -2.25 30.56 -2.64
N LEU A 16 -2.79 30.66 -3.85
CA LEU A 16 -3.26 29.49 -4.59
C LEU A 16 -2.05 28.82 -5.25
N PHE A 17 -1.08 28.43 -4.43
CA PHE A 17 -0.30 27.25 -4.77
C PHE A 17 -1.31 26.10 -4.78
N VAL A 18 -1.92 25.88 -5.94
CA VAL A 18 -2.29 24.54 -6.36
C VAL A 18 -0.98 23.77 -6.22
N GLY A 19 -0.77 23.16 -5.05
CA GLY A 19 0.35 22.30 -4.84
C GLY A 19 0.32 21.35 -6.02
N ILE A 20 1.39 21.33 -6.80
CA ILE A 20 1.65 20.19 -7.67
C ILE A 20 1.74 19.04 -6.68
N GLN A 21 0.62 18.38 -6.46
CA GLN A 21 0.51 17.22 -5.61
C GLN A 21 1.33 16.15 -6.33
N GLY A 22 2.57 16.00 -5.89
CA GLY A 22 3.50 15.03 -6.44
C GLY A 22 2.84 13.66 -6.41
N ARG A 23 2.88 12.93 -7.53
CA ARG A 23 2.55 11.52 -7.52
C ARG A 23 3.83 10.73 -7.33
N MET A 24 3.85 9.85 -6.35
CA MET A 24 4.99 8.98 -6.07
C MET A 24 4.64 7.53 -6.39
N VAL A 25 5.62 6.73 -6.80
CA VAL A 25 5.46 5.27 -6.89
C VAL A 25 5.35 4.70 -5.48
N VAL A 26 4.32 3.91 -5.24
CA VAL A 26 4.07 3.26 -3.93
C VAL A 26 4.27 1.75 -3.99
N GLY A 27 4.40 1.18 -5.18
CA GLY A 27 4.77 -0.21 -5.38
C GLY A 27 4.28 -0.79 -6.70
N TYR A 28 4.51 -2.08 -6.85
CA TYR A 28 4.24 -2.84 -8.06
C TYR A 28 3.48 -4.10 -7.76
N ARG A 29 2.75 -4.63 -8.74
CA ARG A 29 2.21 -6.00 -8.63
C ARG A 29 2.07 -6.66 -9.97
N THR A 30 2.02 -7.99 -9.92
CA THR A 30 1.63 -8.82 -11.04
C THR A 30 0.15 -9.15 -10.92
N ALA A 31 -0.61 -8.94 -11.99
CA ALA A 31 -2.05 -9.11 -12.03
C ALA A 31 -2.46 -10.06 -13.18
N ALA A 32 -3.66 -10.63 -13.06
CA ALA A 32 -4.27 -11.33 -14.18
C ALA A 32 -4.73 -10.32 -15.24
N GLU A 33 -4.77 -10.73 -16.51
CA GLU A 33 -5.16 -9.87 -17.63
C GLU A 33 -6.50 -9.16 -17.40
N GLY A 34 -7.55 -9.86 -16.97
CA GLY A 34 -8.86 -9.24 -16.73
C GLY A 34 -8.85 -8.18 -15.62
N GLU A 35 -7.97 -8.30 -14.63
CA GLU A 35 -7.78 -7.26 -13.60
C GLU A 35 -6.97 -6.08 -14.16
N ALA A 36 -5.91 -6.36 -14.90
CA ALA A 36 -5.05 -5.34 -15.50
C ALA A 36 -5.79 -4.46 -16.53
N VAL A 37 -6.67 -5.06 -17.35
CA VAL A 37 -7.54 -4.34 -18.28
C VAL A 37 -8.45 -3.38 -17.53
N GLN A 38 -9.13 -3.85 -16.47
CA GLN A 38 -9.99 -3.00 -15.65
C GLN A 38 -9.23 -1.86 -14.97
N ILE A 39 -8.01 -2.13 -14.48
CA ILE A 39 -7.14 -1.09 -13.91
C ILE A 39 -6.83 -0.02 -14.95
N ASN A 40 -6.43 -0.42 -16.16
CA ASN A 40 -6.08 0.51 -17.23
C ASN A 40 -7.28 1.34 -17.71
N GLU A 41 -8.44 0.72 -17.86
CA GLU A 41 -9.67 1.41 -18.28
C GLU A 41 -10.11 2.47 -17.27
N LYS A 42 -9.97 2.18 -15.98
CA LYS A 42 -10.40 3.07 -14.89
C LYS A 42 -9.29 4.00 -14.39
N ASN A 43 -8.04 3.73 -14.75
CA ASN A 43 -6.83 4.34 -14.20
C ASN A 43 -6.76 4.27 -12.66
N THR A 44 -7.45 3.33 -12.03
CA THR A 44 -7.49 3.14 -10.57
C THR A 44 -7.62 1.65 -10.26
N PRO A 45 -6.99 1.16 -9.19
CA PRO A 45 -7.26 -0.20 -8.74
C PRO A 45 -8.64 -0.33 -8.10
N PHE A 46 -9.15 -1.56 -8.10
CA PHE A 46 -10.36 -1.95 -7.42
C PHE A 46 -10.15 -3.33 -6.78
N ARG A 47 -10.74 -3.53 -5.60
CA ARG A 47 -10.69 -4.80 -4.89
C ARG A 47 -12.11 -5.24 -4.52
N ASP A 48 -12.58 -6.32 -5.11
CA ASP A 48 -13.86 -6.90 -4.72
C ASP A 48 -13.77 -7.46 -3.29
N PRO A 49 -14.58 -6.95 -2.33
CA PRO A 49 -14.59 -7.42 -0.94
C PRO A 49 -14.96 -8.90 -0.78
N ALA A 50 -15.60 -9.54 -1.76
CA ALA A 50 -15.95 -10.95 -1.69
C ALA A 50 -14.72 -11.85 -1.48
N PHE A 51 -13.57 -11.43 -2.00
CA PHE A 51 -12.32 -12.16 -1.85
C PHE A 51 -11.64 -11.95 -0.48
N ASP A 52 -12.10 -11.01 0.35
CA ASP A 52 -11.51 -10.74 1.66
C ASP A 52 -11.83 -11.84 2.69
N ASN A 53 -12.82 -12.69 2.38
CA ASN A 53 -13.23 -13.83 3.20
C ASN A 53 -12.66 -15.17 2.73
N LEU A 54 -11.83 -15.18 1.68
CA LEU A 54 -11.28 -16.42 1.14
C LEU A 54 -10.09 -16.91 1.99
N PRO A 55 -10.08 -18.19 2.40
CA PRO A 55 -8.95 -18.76 3.14
C PRO A 55 -7.70 -18.87 2.25
N GLY A 56 -6.52 -18.67 2.85
CA GLY A 56 -5.23 -19.02 2.23
C GLY A 56 -4.58 -17.96 1.34
N GLY A 57 -5.10 -16.73 1.25
CA GLY A 57 -4.56 -15.71 0.33
C GLY A 57 -4.03 -14.42 0.97
N SER A 58 -4.12 -14.24 2.29
CA SER A 58 -3.86 -12.95 2.94
C SER A 58 -2.91 -13.07 4.13
N GLN A 59 -1.61 -12.95 3.88
CA GLN A 59 -0.58 -13.01 4.93
C GLN A 59 -0.77 -11.89 5.96
N ILE A 60 -0.89 -10.63 5.50
CA ILE A 60 -1.04 -9.44 6.36
C ILE A 60 -2.42 -8.79 6.21
N GLY A 61 -3.41 -9.63 5.92
CA GLY A 61 -4.83 -9.30 5.90
C GLY A 61 -5.30 -8.78 4.55
N SER A 62 -6.53 -8.29 4.53
CA SER A 62 -7.28 -8.15 3.28
C SER A 62 -6.98 -6.84 2.55
N GLY A 63 -6.71 -6.91 1.25
CA GLY A 63 -6.45 -5.74 0.42
C GLY A 63 -5.69 -6.04 -0.86
N ILE A 64 -5.07 -5.01 -1.43
CA ILE A 64 -4.21 -5.09 -2.61
C ILE A 64 -2.76 -5.18 -2.14
N TYR A 65 -2.10 -6.26 -2.54
CA TYR A 65 -0.70 -6.53 -2.24
C TYR A 65 0.21 -5.93 -3.31
N LEU A 66 1.23 -5.19 -2.88
CA LEU A 66 2.26 -4.57 -3.71
C LEU A 66 3.66 -5.00 -3.21
N GLY A 67 4.60 -5.17 -4.14
CA GLY A 67 6.03 -5.33 -3.87
C GLY A 67 6.83 -4.07 -4.21
N SER A 68 8.09 -4.04 -3.77
CA SER A 68 9.01 -2.92 -4.00
C SER A 68 9.58 -2.85 -5.42
N GLU A 69 9.74 -4.01 -6.08
CA GLU A 69 10.48 -4.12 -7.33
C GLU A 69 9.55 -4.16 -8.56
N PRO A 70 9.87 -3.43 -9.65
CA PRO A 70 9.16 -3.54 -10.91
C PRO A 70 9.27 -4.98 -11.44
N ALA A 71 8.11 -5.58 -11.74
CA ALA A 71 8.01 -6.99 -12.14
C ALA A 71 8.68 -7.99 -11.17
N GLY A 72 8.79 -7.64 -9.87
CA GLY A 72 9.43 -8.47 -8.85
C GLY A 72 8.67 -9.75 -8.51
N TRP A 73 7.34 -9.75 -8.69
CA TRP A 73 6.53 -10.94 -8.45
C TRP A 73 6.36 -11.79 -9.71
N ARG A 74 6.64 -13.10 -9.60
CA ARG A 74 6.62 -14.03 -10.75
C ARG A 74 5.24 -14.20 -11.37
N GLY A 75 4.17 -13.99 -10.60
CA GLY A 75 2.80 -14.23 -11.06
C GLY A 75 2.49 -15.71 -11.22
N SER A 76 1.43 -16.01 -11.97
CA SER A 76 0.98 -17.38 -12.23
C SER A 76 1.80 -18.01 -13.36
N PRO A 77 2.31 -19.25 -13.23
CA PRO A 77 3.02 -19.91 -14.32
C PRO A 77 2.10 -20.37 -15.46
N ILE A 78 0.78 -20.41 -15.24
CA ILE A 78 -0.21 -20.97 -16.16
C ILE A 78 -1.18 -19.91 -16.72
N LYS A 79 -1.06 -18.65 -16.28
CA LYS A 79 -1.90 -17.55 -16.76
C LYS A 79 -1.02 -16.44 -17.33
N LYS A 80 -1.60 -15.67 -18.25
CA LYS A 80 -0.96 -14.44 -18.75
C LYS A 80 -0.85 -13.44 -17.60
N ASN A 81 0.39 -13.05 -17.30
CA ASN A 81 0.72 -12.11 -16.26
C ASN A 81 0.89 -10.71 -16.84
N TRP A 82 0.23 -9.74 -16.23
CA TRP A 82 0.43 -8.32 -16.51
C TRP A 82 1.15 -7.67 -15.34
N TYR A 83 1.91 -6.62 -15.60
CA TYR A 83 2.80 -5.97 -14.65
C TYR A 83 2.35 -4.54 -14.43
N CYS A 84 2.03 -4.20 -13.19
CA CYS A 84 1.39 -2.95 -12.85
C CYS A 84 2.27 -2.10 -11.93
N VAL A 85 2.31 -0.80 -12.19
CA VAL A 85 2.84 0.23 -11.29
C VAL A 85 1.67 0.95 -10.62
N PHE A 86 1.82 1.22 -9.33
CA PHE A 86 0.86 1.96 -8.52
C PHE A 86 1.51 3.26 -8.07
N LYS A 87 0.83 4.38 -8.30
CA LYS A 87 1.21 5.70 -7.81
C LYS A 87 0.10 6.26 -6.94
N ALA A 88 0.45 7.09 -5.98
CA ALA A 88 -0.51 7.77 -5.11
C ALA A 88 -0.14 9.25 -4.98
N ASP A 89 -1.08 10.06 -4.52
CA ASP A 89 -0.77 11.41 -4.05
C ASP A 89 0.22 11.32 -2.88
N GLU A 90 1.37 11.98 -3.02
CA GLU A 90 2.46 11.92 -2.07
C GLU A 90 2.05 12.43 -0.69
N ALA A 91 1.28 13.52 -0.62
CA ALA A 91 0.85 14.09 0.66
C ALA A 91 -0.10 13.13 1.41
N ARG A 92 -1.12 12.59 0.73
CA ARG A 92 -2.04 11.59 1.30
C ARG A 92 -1.32 10.31 1.68
N PHE A 93 -0.41 9.84 0.83
CA PHE A 93 0.39 8.65 1.14
C PHE A 93 1.25 8.86 2.37
N ASN A 94 1.97 9.98 2.47
CA ASN A 94 2.81 10.32 3.61
C ASN A 94 1.99 10.46 4.90
N ALA A 95 0.82 11.09 4.83
CA ALA A 95 -0.09 11.25 5.97
C ALA A 95 -0.78 9.94 6.42
N ALA A 96 -0.92 8.95 5.54
CA ALA A 96 -1.58 7.69 5.88
C ALA A 96 -0.83 6.92 6.97
N ALA A 97 -1.59 6.29 7.87
CA ALA A 97 -1.03 5.42 8.90
C ALA A 97 -0.33 4.21 8.26
N LYS A 98 0.87 3.87 8.75
CA LYS A 98 1.68 2.76 8.28
C LYS A 98 2.13 1.91 9.47
N VAL A 99 2.00 0.59 9.37
CA VAL A 99 2.39 -0.35 10.43
C VAL A 99 3.12 -1.56 9.85
N TRP A 100 4.23 -1.92 10.48
CA TRP A 100 4.92 -3.20 10.28
C TRP A 100 4.14 -4.33 10.95
N ILE A 101 3.84 -5.39 10.20
CA ILE A 101 3.17 -6.60 10.66
C ILE A 101 4.21 -7.72 10.71
N PRO A 102 4.82 -8.01 11.87
CA PRO A 102 5.80 -9.08 11.98
C PRO A 102 5.11 -10.45 11.93
N GLN A 103 5.85 -11.51 11.64
CA GLN A 103 5.32 -12.88 11.72
C GLN A 103 4.83 -13.18 13.14
N PHE A 104 5.66 -12.85 14.13
CA PHE A 104 5.36 -13.03 15.54
C PHE A 104 5.46 -11.73 16.31
N TYR A 105 4.59 -11.55 17.30
CA TYR A 105 4.74 -10.47 18.28
C TYR A 105 4.52 -10.99 19.71
N THR A 106 5.22 -10.37 20.65
CA THR A 106 5.03 -10.65 22.08
C THR A 106 3.85 -9.85 22.62
N SER A 107 2.86 -10.54 23.16
CA SER A 107 1.79 -9.94 23.95
C SER A 107 2.01 -10.18 25.43
N LYS A 108 2.00 -9.12 26.25
CA LYS A 108 1.90 -9.25 27.71
C LYS A 108 0.45 -9.49 28.09
N SER A 109 0.20 -10.51 28.89
CA SER A 109 -1.10 -10.72 29.52
C SER A 109 -1.25 -9.81 30.73
N PHE A 110 -2.49 -9.64 31.19
CA PHE A 110 -2.80 -8.90 32.41
C PHE A 110 -2.06 -9.45 33.64
N TRP A 111 -1.77 -10.76 33.64
CA TRP A 111 -1.08 -11.47 34.72
C TRP A 111 0.44 -11.51 34.54
N GLY A 112 1.01 -10.63 33.72
CA GLY A 112 2.46 -10.50 33.52
C GLY A 112 3.11 -11.56 32.63
N SER A 113 2.42 -12.63 32.26
CA SER A 113 2.95 -13.64 31.34
C SER A 113 3.04 -13.10 29.91
N SER A 114 4.16 -13.34 29.25
CA SER A 114 4.36 -13.00 27.83
C SER A 114 4.01 -14.20 26.95
N LYS A 115 3.16 -13.99 25.94
CA LYS A 115 2.84 -15.00 24.94
C LYS A 115 3.19 -14.47 23.55
N SER A 116 4.00 -15.25 22.82
CA SER A 116 4.20 -15.05 21.39
C SER A 116 2.91 -15.36 20.64
N LYS A 117 2.59 -14.54 19.66
CA LYS A 117 1.41 -14.69 18.80
C LYS A 117 1.82 -14.51 17.36
N GLU A 118 1.46 -15.47 16.54
CA GLU A 118 1.63 -15.40 15.09
C GLU A 118 0.55 -14.52 14.47
N LEU A 119 0.92 -13.70 13.48
CA LEU A 119 0.02 -12.79 12.77
C LEU A 119 -0.21 -13.22 11.33
N TRP A 120 0.84 -13.69 10.68
CA TRP A 120 0.81 -14.01 9.25
C TRP A 120 -0.14 -15.16 8.97
N GLY A 121 -1.13 -14.93 8.09
CA GLY A 121 -2.13 -15.94 7.72
C GLY A 121 -3.22 -16.22 8.77
N TYR A 122 -3.14 -15.61 9.97
CA TYR A 122 -4.13 -15.80 11.05
C TYR A 122 -5.39 -14.91 10.94
N GLY A 123 -5.49 -14.16 9.83
CA GLY A 123 -6.71 -13.45 9.44
C GLY A 123 -6.87 -12.03 9.98
N GLU A 124 -7.80 -11.31 9.35
CA GLU A 124 -8.01 -9.87 9.51
C GLU A 124 -8.28 -9.45 10.97
N LYS A 125 -9.03 -10.26 11.73
CA LYS A 125 -9.38 -9.94 13.12
C LYS A 125 -8.15 -9.85 14.03
N LEU A 126 -7.18 -10.74 13.85
CA LEU A 126 -5.97 -10.74 14.69
C LEU A 126 -5.04 -9.58 14.30
N ILE A 127 -4.92 -9.31 13.00
CA ILE A 127 -4.16 -8.19 12.45
C ILE A 127 -4.75 -6.86 12.93
N ALA A 128 -6.07 -6.71 12.89
CA ALA A 128 -6.75 -5.51 13.37
C ALA A 128 -6.49 -5.26 14.86
N LYS A 129 -6.51 -6.32 15.68
CA LYS A 129 -6.16 -6.22 17.10
C LYS A 129 -4.71 -5.80 17.33
N TYR A 130 -3.79 -6.21 16.46
CA TYR A 130 -2.39 -5.78 16.52
C TYR A 130 -2.24 -4.31 16.13
N ILE A 131 -2.81 -3.89 15.00
CA ILE A 131 -2.78 -2.51 14.51
C ILE A 131 -3.39 -1.52 15.52
N ALA A 132 -4.45 -1.91 16.22
CA ALA A 132 -5.11 -1.09 17.24
C ALA A 132 -4.17 -0.64 18.38
N LYS A 133 -3.09 -1.39 18.65
CA LYS A 133 -2.08 -1.03 19.66
C LYS A 133 -1.30 0.23 19.31
N PHE A 134 -1.29 0.60 18.03
CA PHE A 134 -0.64 1.81 17.51
C PHE A 134 -1.63 2.97 17.34
N GLY A 135 -2.83 2.86 17.92
CA GLY A 135 -3.90 3.86 17.81
C GLY A 135 -4.44 3.99 16.39
N SER A 136 -4.32 2.94 15.56
CA SER A 136 -4.68 2.96 14.14
C SER A 136 -5.79 1.94 13.83
N SER A 137 -6.54 2.15 12.75
CA SER A 137 -7.59 1.21 12.30
C SER A 137 -7.08 0.37 11.14
N ALA A 138 -7.33 -0.95 11.18
CA ALA A 138 -6.90 -1.88 10.14
C ALA A 138 -7.41 -1.48 8.74
N SER A 139 -8.63 -0.98 8.67
CA SER A 139 -9.28 -0.56 7.42
C SER A 139 -8.74 0.74 6.82
N SER A 140 -7.89 1.46 7.55
CA SER A 140 -7.31 2.76 7.15
C SER A 140 -5.80 2.84 7.44
N THR A 141 -5.11 1.70 7.45
CA THR A 141 -3.68 1.59 7.75
C THR A 141 -3.00 0.76 6.67
N LEU A 142 -2.00 1.33 6.00
CA LEU A 142 -1.08 0.61 5.13
C LEU A 142 -0.25 -0.37 5.96
N ARG A 143 -0.11 -1.59 5.47
CA ARG A 143 0.49 -2.69 6.23
C ARG A 143 1.71 -3.18 5.50
N PHE A 144 2.80 -3.39 6.22
CA PHE A 144 4.06 -3.78 5.64
C PHE A 144 4.58 -5.04 6.31
N SER A 145 5.24 -5.91 5.58
CA SER A 145 5.94 -7.05 6.18
C SER A 145 6.99 -7.62 5.23
N TYR A 146 7.82 -8.53 5.75
CA TYR A 146 8.46 -9.53 4.91
C TYR A 146 7.42 -10.45 4.26
N ILE A 147 7.74 -11.00 3.10
CA ILE A 147 6.96 -12.06 2.47
C ILE A 147 7.42 -13.40 3.03
N GLU A 148 6.48 -14.18 3.57
CA GLU A 148 6.75 -15.52 4.12
C GLU A 148 7.45 -16.41 3.08
N ALA A 149 8.50 -17.12 3.49
CA ALA A 149 9.31 -18.00 2.61
C ALA A 149 10.04 -17.29 1.44
N HIS A 150 10.13 -15.96 1.49
CA HIS A 150 10.82 -15.15 0.48
C HIS A 150 11.93 -14.26 1.08
N GLY A 151 12.43 -14.63 2.27
CA GLY A 151 13.57 -14.01 2.92
C GLY A 151 13.34 -12.51 3.18
N ARG A 152 14.26 -11.67 2.72
CA ARG A 152 14.21 -10.21 2.98
C ARG A 152 13.28 -9.44 2.04
N THR A 153 12.54 -10.13 1.17
CA THR A 153 11.60 -9.50 0.24
C THR A 153 10.45 -8.86 1.03
N LEU A 154 10.12 -7.62 0.71
CA LEU A 154 9.07 -6.87 1.38
C LEU A 154 7.79 -6.78 0.54
N GLN A 155 6.66 -6.66 1.24
CA GLN A 155 5.36 -6.37 0.67
C GLN A 155 4.66 -5.26 1.44
N MET A 156 3.74 -4.59 0.75
CA MET A 156 2.77 -3.65 1.30
C MET A 156 1.36 -4.12 0.96
N VAL A 157 0.42 -3.95 1.88
CA VAL A 157 -1.02 -4.05 1.63
C VAL A 157 -1.69 -2.69 1.75
N ILE A 158 -2.42 -2.34 0.70
CA ILE A 158 -3.45 -1.28 0.72
C ILE A 158 -4.77 -1.95 1.10
N PRO A 159 -5.33 -1.68 2.31
CA PRO A 159 -6.59 -2.29 2.73
C PRO A 159 -7.71 -2.07 1.71
N THR A 160 -8.58 -3.07 1.52
CA THR A 160 -9.70 -3.01 0.55
C THR A 160 -10.52 -1.74 0.69
N LYS A 161 -10.85 -1.33 1.91
CA LYS A 161 -11.61 -0.10 2.18
C LYS A 161 -10.85 1.16 1.74
N MET A 162 -9.53 1.23 1.96
CA MET A 162 -8.71 2.37 1.54
C MET A 162 -8.64 2.48 0.02
N ALA A 163 -8.45 1.34 -0.66
CA ALA A 163 -8.37 1.28 -2.11
C ALA A 163 -9.70 1.67 -2.77
N ASN A 164 -10.81 1.09 -2.30
CA ASN A 164 -12.12 1.33 -2.92
C ASN A 164 -12.70 2.71 -2.60
N ALA A 165 -12.31 3.31 -1.47
CA ALA A 165 -12.69 4.69 -1.13
C ALA A 165 -11.71 5.73 -1.68
N ASP A 166 -10.70 5.29 -2.44
CA ASP A 166 -9.65 6.12 -3.05
C ASP A 166 -9.01 7.15 -2.09
N THR A 167 -8.76 6.69 -0.86
CA THR A 167 -8.26 7.58 0.21
C THR A 167 -6.86 8.14 -0.06
N LEU A 168 -6.12 7.55 -1.00
CA LEU A 168 -4.75 7.93 -1.36
C LEU A 168 -4.65 8.57 -2.76
N ASP A 169 -5.77 8.77 -3.48
CA ASP A 169 -5.77 9.18 -4.90
C ASP A 169 -4.86 8.27 -5.74
N ILE A 170 -5.15 6.97 -5.69
CA ILE A 170 -4.33 5.93 -6.29
C ILE A 170 -4.60 5.89 -7.79
N CYS A 171 -3.55 6.02 -8.59
CA CYS A 171 -3.61 5.61 -10.00
C CYS A 171 -2.73 4.40 -10.23
N ALA A 172 -3.13 3.56 -11.18
CA ALA A 172 -2.36 2.39 -11.55
C ALA A 172 -2.38 2.18 -13.05
N LYS A 173 -1.25 1.69 -13.57
CA LYS A 173 -1.09 1.35 -14.98
C LYS A 173 -0.43 0.00 -15.11
N CYS A 174 -0.98 -0.83 -15.99
CA CYS A 174 -0.55 -2.19 -16.22
C CYS A 174 -0.07 -2.40 -17.65
N PHE A 175 0.95 -3.23 -17.79
CA PHE A 175 1.62 -3.55 -19.04
C PHE A 175 1.59 -5.06 -19.29
N ALA A 176 1.51 -5.45 -20.56
CA ALA A 176 1.44 -6.86 -20.93
C ALA A 176 2.79 -7.57 -20.74
N THR A 177 3.90 -6.82 -20.75
CA THR A 177 5.25 -7.35 -20.61
C THR A 177 6.04 -6.65 -19.50
N LYS A 178 7.05 -7.34 -18.98
CA LYS A 178 7.99 -6.77 -18.00
C LYS A 178 8.77 -5.60 -18.59
N SER A 179 9.20 -5.74 -19.85
CA SER A 179 9.98 -4.74 -20.55
C SER A 179 9.24 -3.43 -20.73
N GLU A 180 7.94 -3.49 -21.04
CA GLU A 180 7.10 -2.28 -21.13
C GLU A 180 6.96 -1.59 -19.77
N LEU A 181 6.76 -2.34 -18.68
CA LEU A 181 6.74 -1.75 -17.33
C LEU A 181 8.08 -1.08 -17.04
N ILE A 182 9.20 -1.77 -17.22
CA ILE A 182 10.53 -1.25 -16.90
C ILE A 182 10.87 -0.03 -17.76
N ALA A 183 10.46 -0.01 -19.04
CA ALA A 183 10.65 1.14 -19.90
C ALA A 183 9.81 2.36 -19.46
N TYR A 184 8.67 2.13 -18.82
CA TYR A 184 7.80 3.19 -18.29
C TYR A 184 8.22 3.66 -16.89
N GLU A 185 8.58 2.72 -16.02
CA GLU A 185 8.93 2.93 -14.62
C GLU A 185 9.85 1.80 -14.14
N SER A 186 11.13 2.13 -13.91
CA SER A 186 12.15 1.17 -13.48
C SER A 186 12.60 1.35 -12.03
N GLU A 187 12.17 2.39 -11.34
CA GLU A 187 12.66 2.70 -10.01
C GLU A 187 12.04 1.81 -8.93
N SER A 188 12.88 1.09 -8.19
CA SER A 188 12.43 0.31 -7.05
C SER A 188 12.02 1.22 -5.90
N VAL A 189 11.00 0.81 -5.15
CA VAL A 189 10.52 1.55 -3.97
C VAL A 189 11.17 1.02 -2.71
N ASN A 190 11.90 1.86 -1.99
CA ASN A 190 12.47 1.48 -0.71
C ASN A 190 11.48 1.73 0.44
N PHE A 191 10.77 0.70 0.88
CA PHE A 191 9.81 0.81 1.98
C PHE A 191 10.44 1.22 3.33
N TRP A 192 11.77 1.10 3.48
CA TRP A 192 12.48 1.56 4.68
C TRP A 192 12.58 3.09 4.79
N ASP A 193 12.39 3.81 3.69
CA ASP A 193 12.48 5.28 3.67
C ASP A 193 11.25 5.94 4.31
N TRP A 194 10.21 5.17 4.61
CA TRP A 194 8.97 5.67 5.18
C TRP A 194 8.89 5.51 6.69
N THR A 195 8.23 6.45 7.35
CA THR A 195 7.93 6.34 8.78
C THR A 195 6.81 5.31 8.99
N ILE A 196 7.20 4.09 9.38
CA ILE A 196 6.30 2.95 9.61
C ILE A 196 6.38 2.56 11.10
N LYS A 197 5.22 2.48 11.76
CA LYS A 197 5.15 2.12 13.19
C LYS A 197 5.39 0.63 13.40
N GLY A 198 5.97 0.27 14.54
CA GLY A 198 6.19 -1.12 14.94
C GLY A 198 7.54 -1.66 14.46
N ASP A 199 7.73 -2.96 14.63
CA ASP A 199 8.95 -3.69 14.27
C ASP A 199 8.59 -4.74 13.20
N PRO A 200 9.36 -4.84 12.09
CA PRO A 200 9.10 -5.79 11.00
C PRO A 200 9.31 -7.26 11.42
N GLY A 201 9.94 -7.49 12.58
CA GLY A 201 10.33 -8.80 13.06
C GLY A 201 11.52 -9.34 12.28
N LYS A 202 11.62 -10.66 12.22
CA LYS A 202 12.63 -11.36 11.42
C LYS A 202 12.02 -11.76 10.07
N PRO A 203 12.83 -11.78 8.99
CA PRO A 203 12.48 -12.50 7.77
C PRO A 203 12.06 -13.94 8.10
N GLY A 204 10.96 -14.38 7.50
CA GLY A 204 10.44 -15.76 7.62
C GLY A 204 10.88 -16.65 6.47
#